data_AF-A0A956VUB7-F1
#
_entry.id   AF-A0A956VUB7-F1
#
_cell.length_a   1.000
_cell.length_b   1.000
_cell.length_c   1.000
_cell.angle_alpha   90.00
_cell.angle_beta   90.00
_cell.angle_gamma   90.00
#
_symmetry.space_group_name_H-M   'P 1'
#
loop_
_entity.id
_entity.type
_entity.pdbx_description
1 polymer ?
#
loop_
_entity_poly.entity_id
_entity_poly.type
_entity_poly.pdbx_seq_one_letter_code
_entity_poly.pdbx_strand_id
1 'polypeptide(L)'
;MAEHTLGSEDPHYSWDNSLAPKLTIDPGDTVTIHSRDAGDGWITPDTTLDDLKKPREFKGHALTGPIAIRGAEPGDTLAIDVLALQPGPFGYTS
;
A
#
# COMPACT_ATOMS: atom_id res chain seq x y z
N MET A 1 -15.94 -2.54 -16.90
CA MET A 1 -15.17 -1.90 -15.83
C MET A 1 -15.85 -2.27 -14.53
N ALA A 2 -15.21 -3.16 -13.77
CA ALA A 2 -15.62 -3.49 -12.43
C ALA A 2 -14.92 -2.56 -11.43
N GLU A 3 -15.52 -2.44 -10.24
CA GLU A 3 -14.93 -1.74 -9.11
C GLU A 3 -14.48 -2.77 -8.06
N HIS A 4 -13.28 -2.59 -7.54
CA HIS A 4 -12.67 -3.45 -6.53
C HIS A 4 -12.24 -2.64 -5.31
N THR A 5 -12.09 -3.32 -4.18
CA THR A 5 -11.48 -2.74 -2.97
C THR A 5 -10.43 -3.69 -2.44
N LEU A 6 -9.25 -3.17 -2.11
CA LEU A 6 -8.16 -3.91 -1.51
C LEU A 6 -7.79 -3.25 -0.17
N GLY A 7 -7.88 -4.04 0.91
CA GLY A 7 -7.59 -3.61 2.27
C GLY A 7 -6.10 -3.61 2.62
N SER A 8 -5.77 -3.02 3.76
CA SER A 8 -4.38 -2.85 4.25
C SER A 8 -4.00 -3.80 5.40
N GLU A 9 -4.81 -4.82 5.68
CA GLU A 9 -4.66 -5.75 6.80
C GLU A 9 -3.39 -6.61 6.72
N ASP A 10 -2.98 -6.96 5.51
CA ASP A 10 -1.84 -7.81 5.23
C ASP A 10 -0.90 -7.09 4.25
N PRO A 11 0.04 -6.26 4.73
CA PRO A 11 1.01 -5.60 3.85
C PRO A 11 2.18 -6.53 3.48
N HIS A 12 2.87 -6.22 2.40
CA HIS A 12 4.21 -6.73 2.11
C HIS A 12 5.24 -5.61 2.14
N TYR A 13 6.53 -5.97 2.23
CA TYR A 13 7.62 -5.02 2.47
C TYR A 13 8.73 -5.10 1.42
N SER A 14 8.51 -5.88 0.35
CA SER A 14 9.44 -6.08 -0.75
C SER A 14 8.74 -5.93 -2.09
N TRP A 15 9.47 -5.42 -3.07
CA TRP A 15 9.10 -5.52 -4.48
C TRP A 15 9.62 -6.86 -5.01
N ASP A 16 8.75 -7.86 -5.01
CA ASP A 16 9.12 -9.26 -5.29
C ASP A 16 8.02 -9.94 -6.10
N ASN A 17 8.36 -10.45 -7.28
CA ASN A 17 7.42 -11.09 -8.20
C ASN A 17 7.06 -12.54 -7.82
N SER A 18 7.70 -13.11 -6.80
CA SER A 18 7.33 -14.41 -6.25
C SER A 18 6.13 -14.34 -5.29
N LEU A 19 5.74 -13.15 -4.86
CA LEU A 19 4.58 -12.92 -4.01
C LEU A 19 3.29 -13.24 -4.77
N ALA A 20 2.40 -14.00 -4.14
CA ALA A 20 1.08 -14.27 -4.70
C ALA A 20 0.25 -12.97 -4.80
N PRO A 21 -0.42 -12.71 -5.94
CA PRO A 21 -1.32 -11.57 -6.06
C PRO A 21 -2.47 -11.66 -5.05
N LYS A 22 -2.78 -10.54 -4.39
CA LYS A 22 -3.94 -10.43 -3.48
C LYS A 22 -5.22 -10.06 -4.21
N LEU A 23 -5.08 -9.48 -5.40
CA LEU A 23 -6.17 -9.13 -6.29
C LEU A 23 -5.70 -9.34 -7.74
N THR A 24 -6.59 -9.85 -8.59
CA THR A 24 -6.37 -9.94 -10.04
C THR A 24 -7.51 -9.23 -10.77
N ILE A 25 -7.20 -8.23 -11.59
CA ILE A 25 -8.17 -7.38 -12.29
C ILE A 25 -7.99 -7.43 -13.81
N ASP A 26 -9.02 -6.99 -14.54
CA ASP A 26 -8.91 -6.74 -15.97
C ASP A 26 -8.40 -5.32 -16.25
N PRO A 27 -7.70 -5.08 -17.38
CA PRO A 27 -7.38 -3.73 -17.83
C PRO A 27 -8.64 -2.84 -17.90
N GLY A 28 -8.55 -1.64 -17.32
CA GLY A 28 -9.65 -0.67 -17.26
C GLY A 28 -10.58 -0.80 -16.04
N ASP A 29 -10.36 -1.78 -15.16
CA ASP A 29 -11.04 -1.82 -13.86
C ASP A 29 -10.53 -0.73 -12.91
N THR A 30 -11.38 -0.34 -11.95
CA THR A 30 -11.04 0.62 -10.90
C THR A 30 -10.81 -0.08 -9.57
N VAL A 31 -9.76 0.30 -8.84
CA VAL A 31 -9.43 -0.27 -7.53
C VAL A 31 -9.32 0.83 -6.49
N THR A 32 -10.10 0.72 -5.41
CA THR A 32 -9.88 1.49 -4.19
C THR A 32 -8.86 0.75 -3.32
N ILE A 33 -7.69 1.36 -3.10
CA ILE A 33 -6.61 0.79 -2.29
C ILE A 33 -6.57 1.50 -0.95
N HIS A 34 -6.74 0.76 0.13
CA HIS A 34 -6.43 1.24 1.48
C HIS A 34 -4.95 1.00 1.75
N SER A 35 -4.23 2.03 2.19
CA SER A 35 -2.80 1.96 2.48
C SER A 35 -2.50 2.39 3.90
N ARG A 36 -1.44 1.83 4.49
CA ARG A 36 -0.86 2.31 5.75
C ARG A 36 0.14 3.44 5.48
N ASP A 37 0.46 4.22 6.51
CA ASP A 37 1.51 5.22 6.42
C ASP A 37 2.90 4.58 6.26
N ALA A 38 3.89 5.38 5.86
CA ALA A 38 5.24 4.90 5.60
C ALA A 38 5.95 4.35 6.85
N GLY A 39 5.52 4.71 8.06
CA GLY A 39 6.00 4.14 9.30
C GLY A 39 5.29 2.84 9.69
N ASP A 40 4.28 2.39 8.94
CA ASP A 40 3.43 1.25 9.30
C ASP A 40 2.89 1.38 10.73
N GLY A 41 2.34 2.55 11.06
CA GLY A 41 1.84 2.88 12.40
C GLY A 41 2.92 3.17 13.44
N TRP A 42 4.15 3.51 13.02
CA TRP A 42 5.23 3.88 13.94
C TRP A 42 4.92 5.15 14.73
N ILE A 43 4.39 6.17 14.05
CA ILE A 43 3.97 7.43 14.66
C ILE A 43 2.45 7.48 14.66
N THR A 44 1.89 7.78 15.83
CA THR A 44 0.46 8.01 16.06
C THR A 44 0.28 9.39 16.70
N PRO A 45 -0.95 9.92 16.75
CA PRO A 45 -1.23 11.17 17.47
C PRO A 45 -0.80 11.15 18.95
N ASP A 46 -0.74 9.97 19.57
CA ASP A 46 -0.39 9.79 20.99
C ASP A 46 1.12 9.54 21.21
N THR A 47 1.92 9.50 20.14
CA THR A 47 3.36 9.21 20.23
C THR A 47 4.11 10.34 20.94
N THR A 48 4.89 9.99 21.96
CA THR A 48 5.72 10.94 22.73
C THR A 48 7.19 10.86 22.35
N LEU A 49 7.99 11.85 22.80
CA LEU A 49 9.45 11.83 22.62
C LEU A 49 10.13 10.62 23.27
N ASP A 50 9.60 10.11 24.37
CA ASP A 50 10.17 8.94 25.04
C ASP A 50 9.85 7.64 24.29
N ASP A 51 8.74 7.58 23.56
CA ASP A 51 8.42 6.45 22.68
C ASP A 51 9.42 6.36 21.51
N LEU A 52 9.85 7.50 20.98
CA LEU A 52 10.82 7.57 19.88
C LEU A 52 12.22 7.06 20.27
N LYS A 53 12.55 7.07 21.57
CA LYS A 53 13.84 6.58 22.08
C LYS A 53 13.86 5.06 22.27
N LYS A 54 12.70 4.40 22.25
CA LYS A 54 12.60 2.96 22.48
C LYS A 54 13.15 2.20 21.26
N PRO A 55 14.02 1.20 21.46
CA PRO A 55 14.46 0.35 20.35
C PRO A 55 13.27 -0.46 19.84
N ARG A 56 13.01 -0.37 18.53
CA ARG A 56 12.00 -1.18 17.85
C ARG A 56 12.44 -1.41 16.42
N GLU A 57 12.09 -2.57 15.89
CA GLU A 57 12.38 -2.93 14.50
C GLU A 57 11.52 -2.09 13.57
N PHE A 58 12.17 -1.30 12.71
CA PHE A 58 11.49 -0.55 11.67
C PHE A 58 11.22 -1.49 10.49
N LYS A 59 9.95 -1.85 10.28
CA LYS A 59 9.52 -2.53 9.06
C LYS A 59 9.33 -1.53 7.92
N GLY A 60 8.58 -0.45 8.19
CA GLY A 60 8.37 0.69 7.30
C GLY A 60 7.79 0.33 5.94
N HIS A 61 7.40 1.34 5.15
CA HIS A 61 7.00 1.19 3.74
C HIS A 61 6.05 0.00 3.48
N ALA A 62 5.01 -0.13 4.29
CA ALA A 62 3.99 -1.16 4.10
C ALA A 62 3.29 -0.98 2.74
N LEU A 63 3.43 -1.98 1.87
CA LEU A 63 2.83 -1.99 0.54
C LEU A 63 1.55 -2.82 0.54
N THR A 64 0.51 -2.28 -0.09
CA THR A 64 -0.77 -2.99 -0.31
C THR A 64 -0.78 -3.56 -1.72
N GLY A 65 -1.00 -4.87 -1.84
CA GLY A 65 -0.82 -5.63 -3.08
C GLY A 65 -0.12 -6.96 -2.81
N PRO A 66 0.46 -7.59 -3.85
CA PRO A 66 0.48 -7.16 -5.25
C PRO A 66 -0.89 -7.28 -5.93
N ILE A 67 -1.12 -6.45 -6.95
CA ILE A 67 -2.28 -6.54 -7.85
C ILE A 67 -1.81 -7.07 -9.20
N ALA A 68 -2.37 -8.19 -9.66
CA ALA A 68 -2.10 -8.74 -10.97
C ALA A 68 -3.07 -8.18 -12.02
N ILE A 69 -2.57 -7.87 -13.21
CA ILE A 69 -3.37 -7.42 -14.35
C ILE A 69 -3.47 -8.57 -15.35
N ARG A 70 -4.70 -9.00 -15.68
CA ARG A 70 -4.90 -10.11 -16.64
C ARG A 70 -4.33 -9.75 -18.01
N GLY A 71 -3.47 -10.62 -18.53
CA GLY A 71 -2.85 -10.48 -19.85
C GLY A 71 -1.66 -9.54 -19.93
N ALA A 72 -1.20 -8.92 -18.82
CA ALA A 72 0.01 -8.12 -18.82
C ALA A 72 1.27 -9.01 -18.88
N GLU A 73 2.21 -8.67 -19.76
CA GLU A 73 3.45 -9.42 -19.99
C GLU A 73 4.71 -8.53 -19.85
N PRO A 74 5.91 -9.12 -19.64
CA PRO A 74 7.15 -8.35 -19.61
C PRO A 74 7.37 -7.57 -20.92
N GLY A 75 7.52 -6.24 -20.80
CA GLY A 75 7.66 -5.33 -21.94
C GLY A 75 6.44 -4.43 -22.13
N ASP A 76 5.29 -4.80 -21.57
CA ASP A 76 4.11 -3.93 -21.53
C ASP A 76 4.31 -2.74 -20.60
N THR A 77 3.50 -1.70 -20.83
CA THR A 77 3.43 -0.52 -19.96
C THR A 77 2.12 -0.49 -19.22
N LEU A 78 2.19 -0.38 -17.89
CA LEU A 78 1.02 -0.16 -17.05
C LEU A 78 0.74 1.35 -16.95
N ALA A 79 -0.42 1.77 -17.45
CA ALA A 79 -0.96 3.11 -17.20
C ALA A 79 -1.84 3.07 -15.95
N ILE A 80 -1.63 4.02 -15.02
CA ILE A 80 -2.41 4.14 -13.80
C ILE A 80 -2.93 5.57 -13.71
N ASP A 81 -4.26 5.70 -13.75
CA ASP A 81 -4.94 6.97 -13.51
C ASP A 81 -5.33 7.08 -12.03
N VAL A 82 -4.72 8.01 -11.30
CA VAL A 82 -5.08 8.28 -9.91
C VAL A 82 -6.33 9.17 -9.88
N LEU A 83 -7.50 8.54 -9.71
CA LEU A 83 -8.80 9.21 -9.76
C LEU A 83 -9.08 10.07 -8.51
N ALA A 84 -8.69 9.57 -7.34
CA ALA A 84 -8.87 10.25 -6.07
C ALA A 84 -7.83 9.80 -5.06
N LEU A 85 -7.50 10.69 -4.12
CA LEU A 85 -6.68 10.38 -2.96
C LEU A 85 -7.35 10.97 -1.72
N GLN A 86 -7.65 10.12 -0.75
CA GLN A 86 -8.21 10.53 0.54
C GLN A 86 -7.15 10.29 1.62
N PRO A 87 -6.63 11.34 2.28
CA PRO A 87 -5.70 11.16 3.38
C PRO A 87 -6.40 10.54 4.60
N GLY A 88 -5.62 9.83 5.41
CA GLY A 88 -6.05 9.42 6.74
C GLY A 88 -6.24 10.61 7.69
N PRO A 89 -6.73 10.37 8.92
CA PRO A 89 -7.02 11.44 9.88
C PRO A 89 -5.78 12.12 10.45
N PHE A 90 -4.59 11.55 10.26
CA PHE A 90 -3.34 12.03 10.82
C PHE A 90 -2.18 11.82 9.83
N GLY A 91 -1.24 12.75 9.85
CA GLY A 91 0.03 12.67 9.13
C GLY A 91 1.13 13.34 9.95
N TYR A 92 2.37 12.97 9.69
CA TYR A 92 3.54 13.49 10.40
C TYR A 92 4.70 13.76 9.45
N THR A 93 5.68 14.52 9.92
CA THR A 93 6.98 14.72 9.28
C THR A 93 8.07 14.38 10.28
N SER A 94 9.22 13.89 9.78
CA SER A 94 10.37 13.47 10.59
C SER A 94 11.65 14.16 10.13
#